data_AF-Q384B5-F1
#
_entry.id   AF-Q384B5-F1
#
_cell.length_a   1.000
_cell.length_b   1.000
_cell.length_c   1.000
_cell.angle_alpha   90.00
_cell.angle_beta   90.00
_cell.angle_gamma   90.00
#
_symmetry.space_group_name_H-M   'P 1'
#
loop_
_entity.id
_entity.type
_entity.pdbx_description
1 polymer ?
#
loop_
_entity_poly.entity_id
_entity_poly.type
_entity_poly.pdbx_seq_one_letter_code
_entity_poly.pdbx_strand_id
1 'polypeptide(L)'
;MQQPSQQQIQPIDSLSPFLGGKWWIRARVTDKSEIRTWNKPTSQGKLFSFTLIDESASIRATVFNEAVDMFNPLIVNGQVYYFSGGQVKNANRKFSNVNNDYELSFDNTCQISAARDVVSSSIPLQRYNFVPIAILKQREVGSLVDVLAVVLNVEELGTIVQRSTGRELVRRTVKVADSTAGIDVTLWNENAKEWPHQPGTVLAMRQLKVGSFDGVTLSTTMQSSFDVNPNIPDVKKLREWFESTGGRDVSSLSMQGNNALGLASSGETYRGYKYIDDITTEGLGKGPKPDYIDLRCVPVYLKQDTQWYDACPQCNKKVMLEGAMGDRFRCEKCDQSIVPTQRYLVSIQVTDNVSQVWLTLFNESGAEFFGMTAPELKRRQEEDPMFVTKVAQMRMNRPVLMRLRVKEEGLGGNEDSERVRLNVVRITEFMPLDTVTEDKRQAMAAQLRQECDEMIKCINAYL
;
A
#
# COMPACT_ATOMS: atom_id res chain seq x y z
N MET A 1 3.56 16.04 43.76
CA MET A 1 2.34 16.33 42.98
C MET A 1 1.16 15.80 43.77
N GLN A 2 0.25 16.69 44.17
CA GLN A 2 -1.00 16.33 44.84
C GLN A 2 -1.85 15.51 43.88
N GLN A 3 -2.45 14.40 44.35
CA GLN A 3 -3.44 13.68 43.55
C GLN A 3 -4.59 14.63 43.20
N PRO A 4 -5.13 14.60 41.97
CA PRO A 4 -6.31 15.39 41.61
C PRO A 4 -7.55 14.80 42.30
N SER A 5 -7.73 15.06 43.60
CA SER A 5 -8.81 14.47 44.41
C SER A 5 -10.15 15.21 44.32
N GLN A 6 -10.28 16.22 43.44
CA GLN A 6 -11.53 16.97 43.23
C GLN A 6 -11.90 17.24 41.76
N GLN A 7 -11.15 16.71 40.79
CA GLN A 7 -11.42 16.99 39.37
C GLN A 7 -12.17 15.84 38.71
N GLN A 8 -13.21 16.18 37.96
CA GLN A 8 -14.05 15.22 37.23
C GLN A 8 -13.22 14.59 36.10
N ILE A 9 -12.95 13.28 36.22
CA ILE A 9 -12.27 12.49 35.19
C ILE A 9 -13.28 12.16 34.09
N GLN A 10 -12.91 12.44 32.86
CA GLN A 10 -13.70 12.18 31.66
C GLN A 10 -13.21 10.90 30.95
N PRO A 11 -14.12 10.14 30.30
CA PRO A 11 -13.73 9.05 29.42
C PRO A 11 -13.11 9.59 28.13
N ILE A 12 -12.15 8.88 27.56
CA ILE A 12 -11.49 9.19 26.28
C ILE A 12 -12.51 9.43 25.17
N ASP A 13 -13.56 8.63 25.10
CA ASP A 13 -14.61 8.73 24.07
C ASP A 13 -15.38 10.06 24.11
N SER A 14 -15.37 10.77 25.25
CA SER A 14 -16.01 12.08 25.37
C SER A 14 -15.15 13.24 24.89
N LEU A 15 -13.86 13.02 24.60
CA LEU A 15 -12.95 14.08 24.17
C LEU A 15 -13.35 14.61 22.80
N SER A 16 -13.37 15.93 22.66
CA SER A 16 -13.58 16.62 21.39
C SER A 16 -12.80 17.93 21.35
N PRO A 17 -12.50 18.48 20.15
CA PRO A 17 -11.85 19.77 20.00
C PRO A 17 -12.59 20.93 20.70
N PHE A 18 -13.87 20.77 21.01
CA PHE A 18 -14.73 21.81 21.60
C PHE A 18 -14.69 21.88 23.12
N LEU A 19 -14.14 20.88 23.82
CA LEU A 19 -14.07 20.84 25.29
C LEU A 19 -13.02 21.81 25.88
N GLY A 20 -12.26 22.51 25.03
CA GLY A 20 -11.13 23.32 25.47
C GLY A 20 -10.04 22.48 26.14
N GLY A 21 -9.15 23.12 26.90
CA GLY A 21 -8.02 22.46 27.56
C GLY A 21 -8.27 22.00 29.01
N LYS A 22 -9.50 22.13 29.54
CA LYS A 22 -9.81 21.84 30.95
C LYS A 22 -10.48 20.48 31.14
N TRP A 23 -9.84 19.43 30.65
CA TRP A 23 -10.27 18.05 30.85
C TRP A 23 -9.21 17.25 31.58
N TRP A 24 -9.63 16.18 32.25
CA TRP A 24 -8.77 15.21 32.91
C TRP A 24 -9.18 13.83 32.44
N ILE A 25 -8.22 13.03 31.98
CA ILE A 25 -8.43 11.61 31.68
C ILE A 25 -7.50 10.77 32.53
N ARG A 26 -7.93 9.54 32.85
CA ARG A 26 -7.09 8.52 33.48
C ARG A 26 -6.93 7.39 32.49
N ALA A 27 -5.70 7.15 32.03
CA ALA A 27 -5.46 6.20 30.97
C ALA A 27 -4.14 5.44 31.16
N ARG A 28 -4.14 4.17 30.74
CA ARG A 28 -2.93 3.36 30.62
C ARG A 28 -2.19 3.75 29.35
N VAL A 29 -0.88 3.91 29.45
CA VAL A 29 -0.01 4.14 28.29
C VAL A 29 0.34 2.81 27.65
N THR A 30 0.13 2.71 26.34
CA THR A 30 0.60 1.62 25.48
C THR A 30 1.40 2.18 24.28
N ASP A 31 2.14 1.34 23.56
CA ASP A 31 2.77 1.67 22.26
C ASP A 31 3.66 2.92 22.22
N LYS A 32 4.39 3.17 23.30
CA LYS A 32 5.34 4.29 23.36
C LYS A 32 6.42 4.14 22.28
N SER A 33 6.55 5.16 21.44
CA SER A 33 7.57 5.23 20.41
C SER A 33 8.91 5.74 20.93
N GLU A 34 9.97 5.44 20.18
CA GLU A 34 11.22 6.20 20.27
C GLU A 34 11.01 7.67 19.91
N ILE A 35 11.96 8.51 20.34
CA ILE A 35 11.99 9.92 19.97
C ILE A 35 12.38 10.03 18.50
N ARG A 36 11.52 10.66 17.70
CA ARG A 36 11.80 11.02 16.31
C ARG A 36 12.16 12.49 16.23
N THR A 37 13.21 12.79 15.49
CA THR A 37 13.65 14.16 15.22
C THR A 37 13.42 14.52 13.75
N TRP A 38 13.04 15.76 13.47
CA TRP A 38 13.07 16.30 12.11
C TRP A 38 13.94 17.55 12.07
N ASN A 39 14.63 17.74 10.96
CA ASN A 39 15.40 18.93 10.67
C ASN A 39 15.04 19.39 9.26
N LYS A 40 14.17 20.39 9.15
CA LYS A 40 13.81 21.08 7.91
C LYS A 40 14.47 22.45 7.92
N PRO A 41 14.75 23.06 6.75
CA PRO A 41 15.31 24.41 6.68
C PRO A 41 14.53 25.46 7.48
N THR A 42 13.21 25.26 7.62
CA THR A 42 12.30 26.18 8.32
C THR A 42 11.96 25.77 9.75
N SER A 43 12.17 24.51 10.12
CA SER A 43 11.85 24.04 11.47
C SER A 43 12.64 22.78 11.84
N GLN A 44 13.13 22.76 13.07
CA GLN A 44 13.67 21.56 13.70
C GLN A 44 12.83 21.22 14.92
N GLY A 45 12.76 19.95 15.27
CA GLY A 45 12.07 19.54 16.48
C GLY A 45 12.15 18.04 16.72
N LYS A 46 11.51 17.64 17.80
CA LYS A 46 11.45 16.25 18.24
C LYS A 46 10.05 15.91 18.73
N LEU A 47 9.67 14.65 18.57
CA LEU A 47 8.40 14.13 19.05
C LEU A 47 8.55 12.69 19.49
N PHE A 48 7.65 12.26 20.37
CA PHE A 48 7.34 10.85 20.56
C PHE A 48 5.84 10.67 20.70
N SER A 49 5.32 9.51 20.33
CA SER A 49 3.91 9.19 20.42
C SER A 49 3.66 7.95 21.26
N PHE A 50 2.47 7.83 21.83
CA PHE A 50 1.99 6.66 22.55
C PHE A 50 0.47 6.54 22.38
N THR A 51 -0.08 5.39 22.71
CA THR A 51 -1.53 5.15 22.77
C THR A 51 -1.97 5.24 24.23
N LEU A 52 -3.13 5.84 24.45
CA LEU A 52 -3.80 5.91 25.74
C LEU A 52 -5.03 5.04 25.70
N ILE A 53 -5.24 4.24 26.74
CA ILE A 53 -6.35 3.30 26.86
C ILE A 53 -7.08 3.53 28.17
N ASP A 54 -8.41 3.64 28.10
CA ASP A 54 -9.31 3.61 29.25
C ASP A 54 -10.45 2.59 29.05
N GLU A 55 -11.45 2.64 29.93
CA GLU A 55 -12.64 1.78 29.86
C GLU A 55 -13.54 2.08 28.65
N SER A 56 -13.45 3.27 28.06
CA SER A 56 -14.26 3.71 26.92
C SER A 56 -13.60 3.44 25.57
N ALA A 57 -12.38 3.89 25.34
CA ALA A 57 -11.75 3.93 24.03
C ALA A 57 -10.21 3.94 24.12
N SER A 58 -9.58 3.90 22.94
CA SER A 58 -8.16 4.20 22.78
C SER A 58 -8.01 5.54 22.08
N ILE A 59 -6.96 6.31 22.41
CA ILE A 59 -6.61 7.54 21.68
C ILE A 59 -5.10 7.65 21.53
N ARG A 60 -4.64 8.10 20.36
CA ARG A 60 -3.23 8.37 20.14
C ARG A 60 -2.86 9.71 20.77
N ALA A 61 -1.71 9.79 21.42
CA ALA A 61 -1.12 11.03 21.91
C ALA A 61 0.28 11.24 21.34
N THR A 62 0.63 12.49 21.06
CA THR A 62 1.96 12.90 20.61
C THR A 62 2.46 14.07 21.44
N VAL A 63 3.70 13.97 21.92
CA VAL A 63 4.38 15.02 22.69
C VAL A 63 5.41 15.66 21.78
N PHE A 64 5.47 17.00 21.76
CA PHE A 64 6.37 17.75 20.89
C PHE A 64 7.40 18.58 21.69
N ASN A 65 8.58 18.74 21.09
CA ASN A 65 9.64 19.69 21.47
C ASN A 65 10.08 19.60 22.93
N GLU A 66 10.04 20.69 23.69
CA GLU A 66 10.55 20.75 25.07
C GLU A 66 9.77 19.80 26.00
N ALA A 67 8.48 19.57 25.70
CA ALA A 67 7.66 18.64 26.47
C ALA A 67 8.17 17.18 26.34
N VAL A 68 8.93 16.88 25.29
CA VAL A 68 9.60 15.58 25.13
C VAL A 68 10.62 15.36 26.23
N ASP A 69 11.41 16.37 26.58
CA ASP A 69 12.43 16.25 27.62
C ASP A 69 11.80 16.05 29.00
N MET A 70 10.65 16.69 29.23
CA MET A 70 9.92 16.57 30.48
C MET A 70 9.19 15.23 30.61
N PHE A 71 8.44 14.81 29.59
CA PHE A 71 7.51 13.70 29.71
C PHE A 71 8.07 12.36 29.23
N ASN A 72 9.05 12.32 28.34
CA ASN A 72 9.59 11.05 27.87
C ASN A 72 10.20 10.21 29.01
N PRO A 73 10.96 10.76 29.97
CA PRO A 73 11.47 9.97 31.10
C PRO A 73 10.37 9.53 32.08
N LEU A 74 9.30 10.31 32.20
CA LEU A 74 8.20 10.04 33.14
C LEU A 74 7.24 8.96 32.64
N ILE A 75 6.98 8.93 31.33
CA ILE A 75 5.99 8.04 30.73
C ILE A 75 6.60 6.67 30.45
N VAL A 76 6.11 5.68 31.17
CA VAL A 76 6.49 4.26 31.04
C VAL A 76 5.33 3.45 30.48
N ASN A 77 5.64 2.60 29.49
CA ASN A 77 4.67 1.70 28.86
C ASN A 77 4.03 0.77 29.91
N GLY A 78 2.71 0.56 29.82
CA GLY A 78 1.92 -0.27 30.74
C GLY A 78 1.46 0.41 32.03
N GLN A 79 1.99 1.59 32.36
CA GLN A 79 1.61 2.35 33.56
C GLN A 79 0.41 3.26 33.32
N VAL A 80 -0.29 3.62 34.39
CA VAL A 80 -1.49 4.48 34.35
C VAL A 80 -1.15 5.89 34.82
N TYR A 81 -1.64 6.89 34.11
CA TYR A 81 -1.43 8.29 34.44
C TYR A 81 -2.73 9.08 34.32
N TYR A 82 -2.78 10.18 35.04
CA TYR A 82 -3.70 11.28 34.78
C TYR A 82 -3.08 12.23 33.77
N PHE A 83 -3.85 12.60 32.75
CA PHE A 83 -3.48 13.58 31.73
C PHE A 83 -4.46 14.73 31.73
N SER A 84 -3.95 15.95 31.61
CA SER A 84 -4.76 17.15 31.46
C SER A 84 -4.07 18.19 30.58
N GLY A 85 -4.87 19.01 29.93
CA GLY A 85 -4.40 19.98 28.95
C GLY A 85 -4.05 19.35 27.61
N GLY A 86 -3.38 20.12 26.75
CA GLY A 86 -3.08 19.71 25.39
C GLY A 86 -4.24 19.95 24.43
N GLN A 87 -3.98 19.68 23.16
CA GLN A 87 -4.92 19.91 22.06
C GLN A 87 -5.51 18.60 21.56
N VAL A 88 -6.83 18.55 21.49
CA VAL A 88 -7.56 17.49 20.76
C VAL A 88 -7.64 17.89 19.29
N LYS A 89 -7.09 17.05 18.41
CA LYS A 89 -7.03 17.27 16.96
C LYS A 89 -7.68 16.10 16.24
N ASN A 90 -8.05 16.29 14.97
CA ASN A 90 -8.50 15.17 14.14
C ASN A 90 -7.34 14.18 13.93
N ALA A 91 -7.62 12.89 14.12
CA ALA A 91 -6.64 11.83 14.00
C ALA A 91 -6.07 11.75 12.59
N ASN A 92 -4.75 11.67 12.47
CA ASN A 92 -4.12 11.43 11.19
C ASN A 92 -4.05 9.92 10.90
N ARG A 93 -5.09 9.40 10.24
CA ARG A 93 -5.24 7.96 9.89
C ARG A 93 -4.11 7.41 9.00
N LYS A 94 -3.30 8.26 8.36
CA LYS A 94 -2.09 7.81 7.63
C LYS A 94 -1.00 7.30 8.57
N PHE A 95 -0.99 7.75 9.82
CA PHE A 95 0.07 7.41 10.79
C PHE A 95 -0.41 6.58 11.97
N SER A 96 -1.73 6.38 12.12
CA SER A 96 -2.34 5.70 13.26
C SER A 96 -3.40 4.70 12.81
N ASN A 97 -3.43 3.53 13.45
CA ASN A 97 -4.48 2.52 13.31
C ASN A 97 -5.46 2.50 14.50
N VAL A 98 -5.28 3.41 15.46
CA VAL A 98 -6.19 3.58 16.60
C VAL A 98 -7.55 4.01 16.08
N ASN A 99 -8.59 3.25 16.44
CA ASN A 99 -9.97 3.54 16.04
C ASN A 99 -10.54 4.69 16.88
N ASN A 100 -10.09 5.91 16.60
CA ASN A 100 -10.59 7.14 17.20
C ASN A 100 -10.50 8.27 16.14
N ASP A 101 -11.53 9.11 16.08
CA ASP A 101 -11.56 10.25 15.17
C ASP A 101 -10.64 11.39 15.62
N TYR A 102 -10.19 11.35 16.88
CA TYR A 102 -9.31 12.35 17.46
C TYR A 102 -7.96 11.77 17.91
N GLU A 103 -6.99 12.66 18.04
CA GLU A 103 -5.69 12.42 18.64
C GLU A 103 -5.30 13.59 19.55
N LEU A 104 -4.42 13.34 20.51
CA LEU A 104 -3.94 14.31 21.48
C LEU A 104 -2.55 14.83 21.10
N SER A 105 -2.36 16.12 21.28
CA SER A 105 -1.08 16.80 21.14
C SER A 105 -0.73 17.46 22.47
N PHE A 106 0.35 17.00 23.10
CA PHE A 106 0.83 17.54 24.36
C PHE A 106 2.02 18.48 24.16
N ASP A 107 2.02 19.56 24.92
CA ASP A 107 3.04 20.60 24.99
C ASP A 107 3.42 20.89 26.46
N ASN A 108 4.19 21.95 26.70
CA ASN A 108 4.66 22.32 28.05
C ASN A 108 3.55 22.78 29.00
N THR A 109 2.33 23.04 28.51
CA THR A 109 1.20 23.48 29.34
C THR A 109 0.43 22.31 29.95
N CYS A 110 0.72 21.10 29.50
CA CYS A 110 0.02 19.88 29.89
C CYS A 110 0.46 19.42 31.28
N GLN A 111 -0.41 18.68 31.96
CA GLN A 111 -0.12 18.05 33.25
C GLN A 111 -0.23 16.54 33.12
N ILE A 112 0.83 15.84 33.50
CA ILE A 112 0.89 14.38 33.51
C ILE A 112 1.38 13.93 34.89
N SER A 113 0.59 13.10 35.56
CA SER A 113 0.94 12.57 36.88
C SER A 113 0.57 11.10 37.01
N ALA A 114 1.38 10.31 37.72
CA ALA A 114 1.12 8.88 37.88
C ALA A 114 -0.17 8.62 38.67
N ALA A 115 -1.03 7.75 38.14
CA ALA A 115 -2.23 7.30 38.82
C ALA A 115 -1.91 6.05 39.64
N ARG A 116 -2.19 6.11 40.94
CA ARG A 116 -1.95 5.00 41.90
C ARG A 116 -3.22 4.57 42.63
N ASP A 117 -4.37 5.00 42.12
CA ASP A 117 -5.68 4.68 42.66
C ASP A 117 -6.08 3.23 42.33
N VAL A 118 -6.91 2.63 43.18
CA VAL A 118 -7.36 1.23 43.04
C VAL A 118 -8.05 0.99 41.70
N VAL A 119 -8.76 2.00 41.19
CA VAL A 119 -9.50 1.96 39.93
C VAL A 119 -8.55 1.91 38.71
N SER A 120 -7.28 2.26 38.84
CA SER A 120 -6.30 2.07 37.75
C SER A 120 -6.13 0.59 37.36
N SER A 121 -6.52 -0.35 38.24
CA SER A 121 -6.45 -1.79 37.95
C SER A 121 -7.56 -2.29 37.02
N SER A 122 -8.69 -1.58 36.89
CA SER A 122 -9.77 -1.95 35.96
C SER A 122 -9.53 -1.54 34.51
N ILE A 123 -8.56 -0.65 34.26
CA ILE A 123 -8.24 -0.20 32.90
C ILE A 123 -7.61 -1.36 32.10
N PRO A 124 -8.15 -1.68 30.90
CA PRO A 124 -7.63 -2.75 30.06
C PRO A 124 -6.12 -2.66 29.83
N LEU A 125 -5.44 -3.81 29.75
CA LEU A 125 -4.02 -3.86 29.43
C LEU A 125 -3.74 -3.46 27.98
N GLN A 126 -4.64 -3.85 27.08
CA GLN A 126 -4.53 -3.60 25.65
C GLN A 126 -5.91 -3.54 25.00
N ARG A 127 -6.01 -2.76 23.92
CA ARG A 127 -7.16 -2.77 22.99
C ARG A 127 -6.63 -3.01 21.59
N TYR A 128 -7.18 -4.01 20.92
CA TYR A 128 -6.81 -4.40 19.57
C TYR A 128 -7.83 -3.88 18.57
N ASN A 129 -7.38 -3.42 17.41
CA ASN A 129 -8.25 -3.06 16.29
C ASN A 129 -7.99 -4.02 15.11
N PHE A 130 -8.35 -5.29 15.29
CA PHE A 130 -8.04 -6.33 14.33
C PHE A 130 -8.77 -6.12 13.00
N VAL A 131 -8.02 -6.29 11.91
CA VAL A 131 -8.57 -6.35 10.55
C VAL A 131 -8.45 -7.80 10.06
N PRO A 132 -9.55 -8.43 9.60
CA PRO A 132 -9.48 -9.73 8.95
C PRO A 132 -8.50 -9.71 7.78
N ILE A 133 -7.67 -10.75 7.65
CA ILE A 133 -6.57 -10.76 6.68
C ILE A 133 -7.09 -10.56 5.26
N ALA A 134 -8.21 -11.17 4.89
CA ALA A 134 -8.81 -11.02 3.55
C ALA A 134 -9.11 -9.57 3.16
N ILE A 135 -9.45 -8.70 4.12
CA ILE A 135 -9.79 -7.29 3.88
C ILE A 135 -8.53 -6.46 3.55
N LEU A 136 -7.33 -6.96 3.85
CA LEU A 136 -6.07 -6.25 3.57
C LEU A 136 -5.86 -5.97 2.07
N LYS A 137 -6.50 -6.72 1.16
CA LYS A 137 -6.57 -6.42 -0.28
C LYS A 137 -7.09 -5.02 -0.58
N GLN A 138 -7.95 -4.48 0.29
CA GLN A 138 -8.62 -3.19 0.11
C GLN A 138 -7.97 -2.07 0.93
N ARG A 139 -6.96 -2.39 1.75
CA ARG A 139 -6.27 -1.39 2.58
C ARG A 139 -5.22 -0.65 1.78
N GLU A 140 -5.05 0.63 2.09
CA GLU A 140 -4.03 1.47 1.46
C GLU A 140 -2.63 0.95 1.80
N VAL A 141 -1.76 0.86 0.79
CA VAL A 141 -0.35 0.51 0.98
C VAL A 141 0.31 1.55 1.87
N GLY A 142 1.02 1.10 2.90
CA GLY A 142 1.65 1.96 3.90
C GLY A 142 0.80 2.22 5.14
N SER A 143 -0.50 1.88 5.12
CA SER A 143 -1.34 1.95 6.32
C SER A 143 -0.86 0.96 7.40
N LEU A 144 -1.16 1.28 8.66
CA LEU A 144 -0.88 0.42 9.81
C LEU A 144 -2.13 -0.38 10.17
N VAL A 145 -1.95 -1.66 10.51
CA VAL A 145 -3.04 -2.58 10.87
C VAL A 145 -2.64 -3.45 12.06
N ASP A 146 -3.64 -3.89 12.83
CA ASP A 146 -3.49 -4.99 13.77
C ASP A 146 -4.15 -6.23 13.17
N VAL A 147 -3.54 -7.40 13.36
CA VAL A 147 -4.09 -8.69 12.89
C VAL A 147 -3.98 -9.73 14.01
N LEU A 148 -5.00 -10.59 14.11
CA LEU A 148 -4.96 -11.77 14.97
C LEU A 148 -4.79 -12.98 14.06
N ALA A 149 -3.67 -13.67 14.17
CA ALA A 149 -3.31 -14.72 13.23
C ALA A 149 -2.57 -15.88 13.90
N VAL A 150 -2.69 -17.07 13.33
CA VAL A 150 -1.88 -18.24 13.69
C VAL A 150 -0.65 -18.29 12.81
N VAL A 151 0.51 -18.60 13.39
CA VAL A 151 1.75 -18.83 12.65
C VAL A 151 1.63 -20.15 11.90
N LEU A 152 1.73 -20.12 10.57
CA LEU A 152 1.72 -21.31 9.73
C LEU A 152 3.13 -21.84 9.45
N ASN A 153 4.05 -20.94 9.11
CA ASN A 153 5.42 -21.30 8.78
C ASN A 153 6.37 -20.14 9.10
N VAL A 154 7.59 -20.47 9.51
CA VAL A 154 8.66 -19.51 9.79
C VAL A 154 9.81 -19.80 8.83
N GLU A 155 10.12 -18.87 7.94
CA GLU A 155 11.22 -19.04 7.01
C GLU A 155 12.58 -18.81 7.68
N GLU A 156 13.65 -19.24 7.01
CA GLU A 156 15.02 -19.04 7.49
C GLU A 156 15.39 -17.54 7.54
N LEU A 157 16.36 -17.22 8.41
CA LEU A 157 16.90 -15.87 8.49
C LEU A 157 17.68 -15.55 7.22
N GLY A 158 17.38 -14.42 6.58
CA GLY A 158 18.12 -13.91 5.43
C GLY A 158 18.71 -12.54 5.70
N THR A 159 19.69 -12.14 4.89
CA THR A 159 20.25 -10.78 4.92
C THR A 159 20.11 -10.10 3.55
N ILE A 160 19.87 -8.79 3.59
CA ILE A 160 19.75 -7.93 2.41
C ILE A 160 20.66 -6.74 2.62
N VAL A 161 21.55 -6.49 1.67
CA VAL A 161 22.36 -5.28 1.67
C VAL A 161 21.55 -4.15 1.03
N GLN A 162 21.27 -3.10 1.81
CA GLN A 162 20.58 -1.90 1.32
C GLN A 162 21.48 -1.17 0.32
N ARG A 163 21.13 -1.19 -0.97
CA ARG A 163 21.95 -0.60 -2.04
C ARG A 163 22.27 0.89 -1.86
N SER A 164 21.43 1.65 -1.16
CA SER A 164 21.62 3.10 -0.98
C SER A 164 22.62 3.46 0.12
N THR A 165 22.73 2.64 1.16
CA THR A 165 23.55 2.94 2.35
C THR A 165 24.68 1.93 2.54
N GLY A 166 24.66 0.81 1.82
CA GLY A 166 25.52 -0.35 2.06
C GLY A 166 25.18 -1.11 3.35
N ARG A 167 24.17 -0.68 4.11
CA ARG A 167 23.83 -1.29 5.40
C ARG A 167 23.20 -2.65 5.20
N GLU A 168 23.70 -3.64 5.93
CA GLU A 168 23.09 -4.97 5.98
C GLU A 168 21.83 -4.94 6.85
N LEU A 169 20.71 -5.40 6.30
CA LEU A 169 19.43 -5.54 6.96
C LEU A 169 19.12 -7.03 7.08
N VAL A 170 18.84 -7.47 8.30
CA VAL A 170 18.41 -8.84 8.56
C VAL A 170 16.90 -8.92 8.37
N ARG A 171 16.41 -9.93 7.64
CA ARG A 171 14.98 -10.18 7.48
C ARG A 171 14.63 -11.63 7.77
N ARG A 172 13.38 -11.85 8.17
CA ARG A 172 12.74 -13.18 8.23
C ARG A 172 11.30 -13.04 7.78
N THR A 173 10.83 -13.98 6.97
CA THR A 173 9.42 -14.02 6.56
C THR A 173 8.68 -15.02 7.44
N VAL A 174 7.52 -14.62 7.97
CA VAL A 174 6.63 -15.50 8.72
C VAL A 174 5.29 -15.56 8.02
N LYS A 175 4.85 -16.76 7.65
CA LYS A 175 3.54 -16.99 7.07
C LYS A 175 2.54 -17.13 8.20
N VAL A 176 1.50 -16.31 8.16
CA VAL A 176 0.42 -16.33 9.16
C VAL A 176 -0.91 -16.42 8.47
N ALA A 177 -1.94 -16.90 9.18
CA ALA A 177 -3.29 -16.92 8.65
C ALA A 177 -4.34 -16.71 9.73
N ASP A 178 -5.51 -16.26 9.29
CA ASP A 178 -6.75 -16.34 10.02
C ASP A 178 -7.74 -17.20 9.23
N SER A 179 -8.98 -17.34 9.72
CA SER A 179 -10.02 -18.09 9.04
C SER A 179 -10.48 -17.49 7.69
N THR A 180 -9.91 -16.35 7.27
CA THR A 180 -10.30 -15.64 6.05
C THR A 180 -9.23 -15.71 4.96
N ALA A 181 -7.94 -15.60 5.32
CA ALA A 181 -6.82 -15.66 4.38
C ALA A 181 -5.47 -15.90 5.08
N GLY A 182 -4.47 -16.33 4.31
CA GLY A 182 -3.06 -16.31 4.70
C GLY A 182 -2.33 -15.06 4.20
N ILE A 183 -1.23 -14.67 4.86
CA ILE A 183 -0.38 -13.56 4.44
C ILE A 183 1.06 -13.73 4.95
N ASP A 184 2.01 -13.20 4.19
CA ASP A 184 3.41 -13.14 4.59
C ASP A 184 3.70 -11.86 5.39
N VAL A 185 4.30 -12.04 6.57
CA VAL A 185 4.78 -10.96 7.45
C VAL A 185 6.30 -10.90 7.39
N THR A 186 6.84 -9.78 6.92
CA THR A 186 8.29 -9.53 6.93
C THR A 186 8.73 -8.91 8.25
N LEU A 187 9.57 -9.65 8.98
CA LEU A 187 10.25 -9.20 10.19
C LEU A 187 11.59 -8.57 9.83
N TRP A 188 11.98 -7.53 10.56
CA TRP A 188 13.25 -6.81 10.34
C TRP A 188 14.13 -6.79 11.58
N ASN A 189 15.44 -6.90 11.39
CA ASN A 189 16.46 -6.75 12.43
C ASN A 189 16.19 -7.63 13.66
N GLU A 190 16.06 -7.05 14.86
CA GLU A 190 15.87 -7.80 16.10
C GLU A 190 14.58 -8.64 16.09
N ASN A 191 13.48 -8.10 15.54
CA ASN A 191 12.25 -8.88 15.36
C ASN A 191 12.47 -10.14 14.50
N ALA A 192 13.40 -10.08 13.53
CA ALA A 192 13.74 -11.23 12.69
C ALA A 192 14.67 -12.21 13.40
N LYS A 193 15.69 -11.71 14.11
CA LYS A 193 16.69 -12.54 14.81
C LYS A 193 16.10 -13.27 16.01
N GLU A 194 15.34 -12.56 16.83
CA GLU A 194 14.86 -13.03 18.13
C GLU A 194 13.47 -13.68 18.07
N TRP A 195 12.94 -13.94 16.87
CA TRP A 195 11.61 -14.52 16.71
C TRP A 195 11.52 -15.91 17.38
N PRO A 196 10.73 -16.06 18.46
CA PRO A 196 10.70 -17.30 19.25
C PRO A 196 9.46 -18.16 18.95
N HIS A 197 8.53 -17.68 18.12
CA HIS A 197 7.20 -18.28 17.99
C HIS A 197 7.18 -19.37 16.91
N GLN A 198 6.79 -20.58 17.32
CA GLN A 198 6.69 -21.75 16.44
C GLN A 198 5.35 -21.77 15.68
N PRO A 199 5.27 -22.53 14.57
CA PRO A 199 4.01 -22.83 13.91
C PRO A 199 2.93 -23.32 14.89
N GLY A 200 1.68 -22.88 14.69
CA GLY A 200 0.53 -23.11 15.57
C GLY A 200 0.36 -22.08 16.69
N THR A 201 1.30 -21.17 16.89
CA THR A 201 1.16 -20.09 17.88
C THR A 201 0.16 -19.04 17.39
N VAL A 202 -0.83 -18.69 18.21
CA VAL A 202 -1.74 -17.57 17.93
C VAL A 202 -1.13 -16.28 18.46
N LEU A 203 -1.01 -15.28 17.59
CA LEU A 203 -0.40 -13.99 17.86
C LEU A 203 -1.36 -12.86 17.51
N ALA A 204 -1.51 -11.91 18.42
CA ALA A 204 -2.01 -10.59 18.07
C ALA A 204 -0.82 -9.72 17.67
N MET A 205 -0.74 -9.40 16.39
CA MET A 205 0.34 -8.62 15.80
C MET A 205 -0.17 -7.20 15.59
N ARG A 206 0.50 -6.21 16.20
CA ARG A 206 0.03 -4.83 16.18
C ARG A 206 0.97 -3.92 15.39
N GLN A 207 0.43 -2.82 14.88
CA GLN A 207 1.17 -1.79 14.13
C GLN A 207 1.98 -2.38 12.96
N LEU A 208 1.45 -3.37 12.25
CA LEU A 208 2.06 -3.91 11.03
C LEU A 208 1.73 -2.99 9.85
N LYS A 209 2.70 -2.77 8.97
CA LYS A 209 2.54 -1.94 7.79
C LYS A 209 2.11 -2.78 6.59
N VAL A 210 1.03 -2.38 5.92
CA VAL A 210 0.57 -3.01 4.67
C VAL A 210 1.55 -2.69 3.54
N GLY A 211 2.00 -3.74 2.86
CA GLY A 211 2.85 -3.72 1.68
C GLY A 211 2.16 -4.38 0.49
N SER A 212 2.76 -4.22 -0.68
CA SER A 212 2.20 -4.66 -1.96
C SER A 212 3.14 -5.55 -2.78
N PHE A 213 4.23 -6.00 -2.15
CA PHE A 213 5.22 -6.84 -2.82
C PHE A 213 4.59 -8.20 -3.14
N ASP A 214 4.52 -8.56 -4.43
CA ASP A 214 3.90 -9.80 -4.93
C ASP A 214 2.51 -10.09 -4.34
N GLY A 215 1.62 -9.10 -4.36
CA GLY A 215 0.27 -9.21 -3.80
C GLY A 215 0.12 -8.31 -2.59
N VAL A 216 -0.45 -8.80 -1.49
CA VAL A 216 -0.52 -8.06 -0.23
C VAL A 216 0.43 -8.70 0.76
N THR A 217 1.24 -7.89 1.43
CA THR A 217 2.19 -8.32 2.46
C THR A 217 2.06 -7.46 3.70
N LEU A 218 2.55 -7.95 4.83
CA LEU A 218 2.71 -7.16 6.04
C LEU A 218 4.19 -7.01 6.35
N SER A 219 4.56 -5.91 6.96
CA SER A 219 5.93 -5.65 7.41
C SER A 219 5.91 -5.08 8.81
N THR A 220 6.83 -5.55 9.64
CA THR A 220 7.08 -4.92 10.93
C THR A 220 7.59 -3.50 10.76
N THR A 221 7.26 -2.68 11.75
CA THR A 221 7.79 -1.34 11.99
C THR A 221 8.48 -1.33 13.34
N MET A 222 9.14 -0.21 13.69
CA MET A 222 9.74 -0.04 15.02
C MET A 222 8.70 -0.01 16.16
N GLN A 223 7.42 0.14 15.84
CA GLN A 223 6.31 0.14 16.81
C GLN A 223 5.55 -1.19 16.84
N SER A 224 5.93 -2.15 15.99
CA SER A 224 5.24 -3.44 15.95
C SER A 224 5.49 -4.23 17.22
N SER A 225 4.44 -4.87 17.72
CA SER A 225 4.50 -5.74 18.89
C SER A 225 3.69 -7.00 18.66
N PHE A 226 4.03 -8.06 19.38
CA PHE A 226 3.40 -9.36 19.27
C PHE A 226 2.95 -9.82 20.66
N ASP A 227 1.63 -9.95 20.83
CA ASP A 227 1.05 -10.49 22.06
C ASP A 227 0.70 -11.96 21.82
N VAL A 228 1.30 -12.86 22.62
CA VAL A 228 1.18 -14.31 22.45
C VAL A 228 -0.05 -14.82 23.18
N ASN A 229 -0.94 -15.51 22.45
CA ASN A 229 -2.18 -16.07 22.99
C ASN A 229 -2.91 -15.09 23.93
N PRO A 230 -3.25 -13.87 23.49
CA PRO A 230 -3.89 -12.89 24.35
C PRO A 230 -5.21 -13.45 24.89
N ASN A 231 -5.57 -13.08 26.12
CA ASN A 231 -6.80 -13.55 26.75
C ASN A 231 -8.02 -12.80 26.18
N ILE A 232 -8.40 -13.15 24.95
CA ILE A 232 -9.56 -12.62 24.23
C ILE A 232 -10.38 -13.78 23.64
N PRO A 233 -11.71 -13.63 23.50
CA PRO A 233 -12.57 -14.71 22.99
C PRO A 233 -12.17 -15.25 21.62
N ASP A 234 -11.66 -14.39 20.74
CA ASP A 234 -11.35 -14.73 19.36
C ASP A 234 -10.13 -15.64 19.21
N VAL A 235 -9.23 -15.67 20.20
CA VAL A 235 -8.09 -16.62 20.21
C VAL A 235 -8.58 -18.07 20.27
N LYS A 236 -9.64 -18.34 21.03
CA LYS A 236 -10.22 -19.69 21.11
C LYS A 236 -10.80 -20.12 19.77
N LYS A 237 -11.60 -19.26 19.14
CA LYS A 237 -12.19 -19.53 17.81
C LYS A 237 -11.12 -19.78 16.76
N LEU A 238 -10.08 -18.94 16.75
CA LEU A 238 -8.99 -19.06 15.78
C LEU A 238 -8.17 -20.34 16.00
N ARG A 239 -7.95 -20.74 17.26
CA ARG A 239 -7.30 -22.02 17.58
C ARG A 239 -8.14 -23.21 17.14
N GLU A 240 -9.44 -23.21 17.42
CA GLU A 240 -10.35 -24.28 16.99
C GLU A 240 -10.38 -24.41 15.45
N TRP A 241 -10.43 -23.28 14.73
CA TRP A 241 -10.30 -23.28 13.28
C TRP A 241 -8.98 -23.91 12.83
N PHE A 242 -7.84 -23.46 13.38
CA PHE A 242 -6.53 -23.99 13.00
C PHE A 242 -6.36 -25.48 13.32
N GLU A 243 -6.87 -25.95 14.46
CA GLU A 243 -6.87 -27.37 14.82
C GLU A 243 -7.69 -28.22 13.83
N SER A 244 -8.77 -27.66 13.29
CA SER A 244 -9.65 -28.35 12.34
C SER A 244 -9.13 -28.39 10.90
N THR A 245 -8.46 -27.33 10.42
CA THR A 245 -8.07 -27.19 9.01
C THR A 245 -6.56 -27.21 8.77
N GLY A 246 -5.76 -27.03 9.82
CA GLY A 246 -4.33 -26.78 9.74
C GLY A 246 -3.96 -25.48 9.00
N GLY A 247 -4.93 -24.58 8.79
CA GLY A 247 -4.77 -23.36 8.00
C GLY A 247 -4.63 -23.58 6.49
N ARG A 248 -5.04 -24.74 5.97
CA ARG A 248 -4.90 -25.11 4.55
C ARG A 248 -6.12 -24.78 3.69
N ASP A 249 -7.23 -24.42 4.32
CA ASP A 249 -8.51 -24.09 3.69
C ASP A 249 -8.58 -22.63 3.19
N VAL A 250 -7.56 -21.83 3.46
CA VAL A 250 -7.49 -20.42 3.09
C VAL A 250 -6.43 -20.16 2.04
N SER A 251 -6.69 -19.18 1.17
CA SER A 251 -5.72 -18.73 0.17
C SER A 251 -4.79 -17.67 0.74
N SER A 252 -3.55 -17.64 0.27
CA SER A 252 -2.59 -16.60 0.62
C SER A 252 -2.82 -15.35 -0.21
N LEU A 253 -2.85 -14.18 0.43
CA LEU A 253 -2.85 -12.87 -0.24
C LEU A 253 -1.48 -12.51 -0.83
N SER A 254 -0.43 -13.10 -0.26
CA SER A 254 0.93 -13.01 -0.80
C SER A 254 1.08 -14.10 -1.85
N MET A 255 1.39 -13.73 -3.09
CA MET A 255 1.68 -14.68 -4.15
C MET A 255 3.05 -15.29 -3.87
N GLN A 256 3.09 -16.62 -3.72
CA GLN A 256 4.36 -17.34 -3.78
C GLN A 256 4.83 -17.31 -5.24
N GLY A 257 5.57 -16.24 -5.59
CA GLY A 257 6.31 -16.18 -6.84
C GLY A 257 7.26 -17.36 -6.89
N ASN A 258 6.94 -18.34 -7.72
CA ASN A 258 7.68 -19.59 -7.90
C ASN A 258 9.05 -19.39 -8.61
N ASN A 259 9.69 -18.24 -8.43
CA ASN A 259 11.04 -17.98 -8.91
C ASN A 259 12.04 -18.39 -7.85
N ALA A 260 12.24 -19.70 -7.73
CA ALA A 260 13.56 -20.22 -7.39
C ALA A 260 14.57 -19.64 -8.39
N LEU A 261 15.60 -18.96 -7.88
CA LEU A 261 16.74 -18.38 -8.62
C LEU A 261 16.43 -17.13 -9.47
N GLY A 262 16.38 -15.95 -8.84
CA GLY A 262 16.45 -14.69 -9.60
C GLY A 262 16.22 -13.43 -8.77
N LEU A 263 17.31 -12.79 -8.35
CA LEU A 263 17.44 -11.40 -7.88
C LEU A 263 16.20 -10.74 -7.25
N ALA A 264 16.21 -10.67 -5.92
CA ALA A 264 15.41 -9.74 -5.13
C ALA A 264 15.47 -8.30 -5.70
N SER A 265 14.37 -7.86 -6.32
CA SER A 265 14.12 -6.46 -6.61
C SER A 265 13.24 -5.85 -5.52
N SER A 266 13.86 -5.47 -4.40
CA SER A 266 13.34 -4.40 -3.54
C SER A 266 13.43 -3.05 -4.26
N GLY A 267 12.87 -2.96 -5.48
CA GLY A 267 13.16 -1.90 -6.44
C GLY A 267 11.99 -1.37 -7.25
N GLU A 268 10.81 -1.96 -7.14
CA GLU A 268 9.60 -1.34 -7.66
C GLU A 268 8.90 -0.64 -6.50
N THR A 269 8.83 0.69 -6.57
CA THR A 269 8.14 1.47 -5.55
C THR A 269 6.66 1.52 -5.89
N TYR A 270 5.95 0.42 -5.66
CA TYR A 270 4.49 0.45 -5.82
C TYR A 270 3.86 1.32 -4.72
N ARG A 271 3.00 2.26 -5.14
CA ARG A 271 2.40 3.30 -4.30
C ARG A 271 0.89 3.12 -4.11
N GLY A 272 0.31 2.04 -4.62
CA GLY A 272 -1.13 1.78 -4.49
C GLY A 272 -1.98 2.57 -5.47
N TYR A 273 -3.25 2.71 -5.11
CA TYR A 273 -4.21 3.52 -5.86
C TYR A 273 -3.90 5.00 -5.68
N LYS A 274 -3.88 5.74 -6.79
CA LYS A 274 -3.63 7.19 -6.81
C LYS A 274 -4.55 7.89 -7.81
N TYR A 275 -4.87 9.14 -7.52
CA TYR A 275 -5.40 10.07 -8.51
C TYR A 275 -4.26 10.62 -9.37
N ILE A 276 -4.61 11.16 -10.54
CA ILE A 276 -3.63 11.79 -11.44
C ILE A 276 -2.93 12.97 -10.73
N ASP A 277 -3.65 13.73 -9.90
CA ASP A 277 -3.11 14.88 -9.17
C ASP A 277 -2.06 14.47 -8.12
N ASP A 278 -2.23 13.28 -7.51
CA ASP A 278 -1.28 12.75 -6.51
C ASP A 278 0.12 12.53 -7.11
N ILE A 279 0.23 12.30 -8.42
CA ILE A 279 1.52 12.13 -9.11
C ILE A 279 2.39 13.37 -8.90
N THR A 280 1.79 14.56 -9.05
CA THR A 280 2.50 15.83 -8.88
C THR A 280 2.64 16.17 -7.40
N THR A 281 1.56 16.01 -6.63
CA THR A 281 1.49 16.40 -5.21
C THR A 281 2.41 15.55 -4.32
N GLU A 282 2.57 14.26 -4.61
CA GLU A 282 3.47 13.36 -3.88
C GLU A 282 4.88 13.26 -4.51
N GLY A 283 5.11 13.92 -5.64
CA GLY A 283 6.40 13.89 -6.35
C GLY A 283 6.77 12.50 -6.88
N LEU A 284 5.79 11.75 -7.38
CA LEU A 284 6.00 10.39 -7.89
C LEU A 284 6.82 10.42 -9.19
N GLY A 285 7.75 9.47 -9.32
CA GLY A 285 8.67 9.33 -10.45
C GLY A 285 9.94 10.16 -10.36
N LYS A 286 10.05 11.07 -9.38
CA LYS A 286 11.23 11.93 -9.15
C LYS A 286 12.39 11.21 -8.43
N GLY A 287 12.12 10.00 -7.93
CA GLY A 287 13.13 9.16 -7.30
C GLY A 287 14.10 8.53 -8.32
N PRO A 288 15.23 7.97 -7.86
CA PRO A 288 16.18 7.27 -8.74
C PRO A 288 15.58 6.01 -9.39
N LYS A 289 14.49 5.48 -8.82
CA LYS A 289 13.73 4.33 -9.31
C LYS A 289 12.32 4.80 -9.70
N PRO A 290 11.70 4.18 -10.72
CA PRO A 290 10.31 4.48 -11.07
C PRO A 290 9.36 4.13 -9.93
N ASP A 291 8.29 4.90 -9.82
CA ASP A 291 7.14 4.57 -8.98
C ASP A 291 6.10 3.83 -9.83
N TYR A 292 5.35 2.93 -9.20
CA TYR A 292 4.24 2.23 -9.84
C TYR A 292 2.94 2.55 -9.10
N ILE A 293 1.91 2.95 -9.83
CA ILE A 293 0.59 3.30 -9.28
C ILE A 293 -0.50 2.55 -10.01
N ASP A 294 -1.63 2.33 -9.34
CA ASP A 294 -2.85 1.86 -9.96
C ASP A 294 -3.83 3.04 -10.10
N LEU A 295 -4.19 3.37 -11.34
CA LEU A 295 -5.05 4.51 -11.69
C LEU A 295 -6.39 4.02 -12.24
N ARG A 296 -7.48 4.35 -11.57
CA ARG A 296 -8.83 4.19 -12.12
C ARG A 296 -9.15 5.40 -13.00
N CYS A 297 -9.29 5.20 -14.30
CA CYS A 297 -9.47 6.29 -15.26
C CYS A 297 -10.40 5.89 -16.41
N VAL A 298 -10.73 6.87 -17.25
CA VAL A 298 -11.54 6.71 -18.45
C VAL A 298 -10.73 7.22 -19.64
N PRO A 299 -10.44 6.40 -20.67
CA PRO A 299 -9.87 6.87 -21.92
C PRO A 299 -10.87 7.78 -22.65
N VAL A 300 -10.44 9.00 -22.98
CA VAL A 300 -11.29 10.01 -23.62
C VAL A 300 -10.84 10.38 -25.02
N TYR A 301 -9.56 10.15 -25.34
CA TYR A 301 -9.01 10.44 -26.65
C TYR A 301 -7.87 9.49 -27.00
N LEU A 302 -7.83 9.05 -28.26
CA LEU A 302 -6.71 8.32 -28.86
C LEU A 302 -6.03 9.24 -29.88
N LYS A 303 -4.71 9.44 -29.74
CA LYS A 303 -3.95 10.24 -30.71
C LYS A 303 -4.00 9.59 -32.09
N GLN A 304 -4.22 10.38 -33.13
CA GLN A 304 -4.41 9.89 -34.51
C GLN A 304 -3.12 9.51 -35.25
N ASP A 305 -1.96 9.65 -34.62
CA ASP A 305 -0.66 9.24 -35.20
C ASP A 305 -0.62 7.73 -35.48
N THR A 306 0.45 7.26 -36.11
CA THR A 306 0.66 5.81 -36.30
C THR A 306 0.68 5.09 -34.95
N GLN A 307 -0.17 4.06 -34.81
CA GLN A 307 -0.35 3.31 -33.55
C GLN A 307 0.74 2.27 -33.29
N TRP A 308 1.65 2.10 -34.23
CA TRP A 308 2.74 1.13 -34.16
C TRP A 308 3.99 1.67 -34.84
N TYR A 309 5.10 0.96 -34.64
CA TYR A 309 6.32 1.14 -35.39
C TYR A 309 6.80 -0.20 -35.93
N ASP A 310 7.55 -0.15 -37.03
CA ASP A 310 8.24 -1.32 -37.56
C ASP A 310 9.45 -1.63 -36.68
N ALA A 311 9.47 -2.84 -36.12
CA ALA A 311 10.45 -3.31 -35.17
C ALA A 311 11.18 -4.57 -35.68
N CYS A 312 12.42 -4.74 -35.23
CA CYS A 312 13.16 -5.97 -35.46
C CYS A 312 12.54 -7.11 -34.65
N PRO A 313 12.14 -8.24 -35.26
CA PRO A 313 11.54 -9.38 -34.55
C PRO A 313 12.44 -9.99 -33.47
N GLN A 314 13.77 -9.82 -33.58
CA GLN A 314 14.73 -10.39 -32.63
C GLN A 314 15.01 -9.49 -31.43
N CYS A 315 15.18 -8.18 -31.64
CA CYS A 315 15.63 -7.26 -30.58
C CYS A 315 14.63 -6.15 -30.22
N ASN A 316 13.48 -6.11 -30.89
CA ASN A 316 12.40 -5.13 -30.71
C ASN A 316 12.78 -3.66 -30.96
N LYS A 317 14.02 -3.35 -31.39
CA LYS A 317 14.42 -1.99 -31.76
C LYS A 317 13.68 -1.58 -33.03
N LYS A 318 13.24 -0.31 -33.09
CA LYS A 318 12.72 0.30 -34.30
C LYS A 318 13.74 0.15 -35.44
N VAL A 319 13.28 -0.29 -36.61
CA VAL A 319 14.13 -0.45 -37.80
C VAL A 319 14.10 0.77 -38.71
N MET A 320 15.14 0.91 -39.51
CA MET A 320 15.30 1.99 -40.49
C MET A 320 15.00 1.45 -41.89
N LEU A 321 14.39 2.29 -42.72
CA LEU A 321 14.18 2.01 -44.14
C LEU A 321 15.50 2.22 -44.90
N GLU A 322 15.88 1.25 -45.72
CA GLU A 322 17.03 1.28 -46.63
C GLU A 322 16.58 0.88 -48.06
N GLY A 323 17.43 1.20 -49.04
CA GLY A 323 17.17 0.96 -50.47
C GLY A 323 16.62 2.19 -51.18
N ALA A 324 16.92 2.32 -52.48
CA ALA A 324 16.51 3.48 -53.28
C ALA A 324 14.99 3.65 -53.38
N MET A 325 14.22 2.58 -53.14
CA MET A 325 12.76 2.59 -53.10
C MET A 325 12.19 2.48 -51.66
N GLY A 326 13.05 2.44 -50.63
CA GLY A 326 12.62 2.20 -49.24
C GLY A 326 11.97 0.84 -49.03
N ASP A 327 12.45 -0.18 -49.74
CA ASP A 327 11.87 -1.53 -49.78
C ASP A 327 12.50 -2.51 -48.78
N ARG A 328 13.60 -2.13 -48.13
CA ARG A 328 14.33 -2.98 -47.18
C ARG A 328 14.35 -2.35 -45.80
N PHE A 329 14.28 -3.18 -44.76
CA PHE A 329 14.38 -2.72 -43.38
C PHE A 329 15.66 -3.24 -42.76
N ARG A 330 16.48 -2.35 -42.20
CA ARG A 330 17.68 -2.71 -41.46
C ARG A 330 17.52 -2.44 -39.98
N CYS A 331 17.91 -3.42 -39.18
CA CYS A 331 18.05 -3.27 -37.74
C CYS A 331 19.48 -2.83 -37.42
N GLU A 332 19.67 -1.59 -36.95
CA GLU A 332 21.00 -1.09 -36.57
C GLU A 332 21.64 -1.88 -35.42
N LYS A 333 20.82 -2.47 -34.52
CA LYS A 333 21.34 -3.21 -33.36
C LYS A 333 21.80 -4.62 -33.73
N CYS A 334 21.12 -5.27 -34.66
CA CYS A 334 21.49 -6.60 -35.14
C CYS A 334 22.40 -6.55 -36.38
N ASP A 335 22.55 -5.35 -36.96
CA ASP A 335 23.24 -5.08 -38.22
C ASP A 335 22.80 -6.00 -39.38
N GLN A 336 21.49 -6.23 -39.49
CA GLN A 336 20.91 -7.16 -40.47
C GLN A 336 19.70 -6.56 -41.17
N SER A 337 19.54 -6.92 -42.44
CA SER A 337 18.28 -6.73 -43.18
C SER A 337 17.25 -7.72 -42.66
N ILE A 338 16.09 -7.23 -42.24
CA ILE A 338 15.04 -8.02 -41.61
C ILE A 338 13.67 -7.74 -42.24
N VAL A 339 12.73 -8.65 -42.05
CA VAL A 339 11.30 -8.38 -42.28
C VAL A 339 10.72 -7.83 -40.96
N PRO A 340 10.20 -6.60 -40.92
CA PRO A 340 9.77 -5.99 -39.67
C PRO A 340 8.49 -6.62 -39.13
N THR A 341 8.34 -6.57 -37.81
CA THR A 341 7.06 -6.84 -37.13
C THR A 341 6.54 -5.55 -36.50
N GLN A 342 5.23 -5.34 -36.52
CA GLN A 342 4.62 -4.15 -35.92
C GLN A 342 4.55 -4.32 -34.40
N ARG A 343 4.93 -3.27 -33.66
CA ARG A 343 4.77 -3.19 -32.20
C ARG A 343 4.04 -1.91 -31.83
N TYR A 344 3.12 -1.99 -30.86
CA TYR A 344 2.37 -0.79 -30.45
C TYR A 344 3.26 0.28 -29.82
N LEU A 345 2.95 1.52 -30.17
CA LEU A 345 3.39 2.72 -29.47
C LEU A 345 2.23 3.73 -29.57
N VAL A 346 1.36 3.68 -28.57
CA VAL A 346 0.04 4.30 -28.61
C VAL A 346 0.00 5.41 -27.56
N SER A 347 -0.54 6.57 -27.93
CA SER A 347 -0.75 7.69 -27.00
C SER A 347 -2.23 7.93 -26.80
N ILE A 348 -2.69 7.80 -25.56
CA ILE A 348 -4.08 8.08 -25.19
C ILE A 348 -4.13 9.21 -24.16
N GLN A 349 -5.23 9.96 -24.18
CA GLN A 349 -5.61 10.83 -23.08
C GLN A 349 -6.61 10.09 -22.20
N VAL A 350 -6.37 10.11 -20.89
CA VAL A 350 -7.28 9.58 -19.89
C VAL A 350 -7.69 10.68 -18.92
N THR A 351 -8.88 10.53 -18.33
CA THR A 351 -9.38 11.38 -17.26
C THR A 351 -9.70 10.53 -16.04
N ASP A 352 -9.42 11.05 -14.85
CA ASP A 352 -10.10 10.63 -13.63
C ASP A 352 -11.14 11.70 -13.24
N ASN A 353 -11.58 11.73 -11.98
CA ASN A 353 -12.52 12.72 -11.45
C ASN A 353 -11.87 14.08 -11.12
N VAL A 354 -10.56 14.22 -11.25
CA VAL A 354 -9.78 15.38 -10.79
C VAL A 354 -9.09 16.08 -11.97
N SER A 355 -8.47 15.32 -12.88
CA SER A 355 -7.67 15.87 -13.96
C SER A 355 -7.53 14.92 -15.17
N GLN A 356 -6.81 15.38 -16.19
CA GLN A 356 -6.56 14.65 -17.43
C GLN A 356 -5.07 14.53 -17.69
N VAL A 357 -4.64 13.39 -18.23
CA VAL A 357 -3.23 13.17 -18.56
C VAL A 357 -3.05 12.32 -19.81
N TRP A 358 -1.90 12.47 -20.44
CA TRP A 358 -1.45 11.62 -21.53
C TRP A 358 -0.71 10.40 -21.00
N LEU A 359 -1.10 9.22 -21.48
CA LEU A 359 -0.45 7.95 -21.19
C LEU A 359 0.11 7.33 -22.46
N THR A 360 1.25 6.64 -22.32
CA THR A 360 1.86 5.86 -23.40
C THR A 360 1.64 4.37 -23.16
N LEU A 361 1.12 3.68 -24.17
CA LEU A 361 0.92 2.25 -24.19
C LEU A 361 1.94 1.62 -25.15
N PHE A 362 2.78 0.74 -24.62
CA PHE A 362 3.67 -0.10 -25.40
C PHE A 362 2.97 -1.39 -25.83
N ASN A 363 3.66 -2.21 -26.62
CA ASN A 363 3.16 -3.43 -27.24
C ASN A 363 2.18 -4.27 -26.39
N GLU A 364 2.53 -4.57 -25.15
CA GLU A 364 1.73 -5.43 -24.27
C GLU A 364 0.43 -4.73 -23.86
N SER A 365 0.53 -3.53 -23.27
CA SER A 365 -0.63 -2.69 -22.92
C SER A 365 -1.47 -2.27 -24.14
N GLY A 366 -0.86 -2.08 -25.30
CA GLY A 366 -1.54 -1.78 -26.56
C GLY A 366 -2.35 -2.97 -27.06
N ALA A 367 -1.83 -4.19 -26.89
CA ALA A 367 -2.58 -5.41 -27.21
C ALA A 367 -3.77 -5.61 -26.25
N GLU A 368 -3.62 -5.30 -24.98
CA GLU A 368 -4.74 -5.27 -24.02
C GLU A 368 -5.78 -4.21 -24.42
N PHE A 369 -5.33 -3.00 -24.78
CA PHE A 369 -6.21 -1.91 -25.19
C PHE A 369 -6.97 -2.22 -26.49
N PHE A 370 -6.33 -2.73 -27.54
CA PHE A 370 -7.04 -3.03 -28.79
C PHE A 370 -7.67 -4.44 -28.82
N GLY A 371 -7.31 -5.31 -27.89
CA GLY A 371 -7.76 -6.71 -27.86
C GLY A 371 -7.13 -7.60 -28.94
N MET A 372 -6.10 -7.11 -29.64
CA MET A 372 -5.40 -7.83 -30.72
C MET A 372 -3.94 -7.37 -30.85
N THR A 373 -3.11 -8.14 -31.54
CA THR A 373 -1.71 -7.79 -31.79
C THR A 373 -1.58 -6.65 -32.80
N ALA A 374 -0.49 -5.88 -32.76
CA ALA A 374 -0.27 -4.78 -33.71
C ALA A 374 -0.24 -5.23 -35.18
N PRO A 375 0.33 -6.39 -35.55
CA PRO A 375 0.24 -6.90 -36.93
C PRO A 375 -1.20 -7.20 -37.35
N GLU A 376 -2.04 -7.75 -36.45
CA GLU A 376 -3.45 -7.99 -36.74
C GLU A 376 -4.21 -6.67 -36.91
N LEU A 377 -3.95 -5.66 -36.06
CA LEU A 377 -4.58 -4.35 -36.21
C LEU A 377 -4.22 -3.69 -37.55
N LYS A 378 -2.95 -3.78 -37.97
CA LYS A 378 -2.49 -3.28 -39.28
C LYS A 378 -3.23 -3.96 -40.43
N ARG A 379 -3.30 -5.29 -40.42
CA ARG A 379 -4.04 -6.06 -41.45
C ARG A 379 -5.51 -5.63 -41.53
N ARG A 380 -6.17 -5.47 -40.39
CA ARG A 380 -7.57 -5.02 -40.33
C ARG A 380 -7.76 -3.58 -40.80
N GLN A 381 -6.79 -2.70 -40.56
CA GLN A 381 -6.81 -1.33 -41.09
C GLN A 381 -6.64 -1.30 -42.62
N GLU A 382 -5.81 -2.19 -43.18
CA GLU A 382 -5.66 -2.34 -44.63
C GLU A 382 -6.95 -2.87 -45.29
N GLU A 383 -7.69 -3.75 -44.59
CA GLU A 383 -9.01 -4.25 -45.01
C GLU A 383 -10.13 -3.19 -44.86
N ASP A 384 -10.12 -2.41 -43.78
CA ASP A 384 -11.06 -1.32 -43.50
C ASP A 384 -10.31 -0.12 -42.87
N PRO A 385 -10.09 0.98 -43.63
CA PRO A 385 -9.41 2.17 -43.13
C PRO A 385 -10.04 2.81 -41.87
N MET A 386 -11.33 2.54 -41.59
CA MET A 386 -12.01 3.03 -40.40
C MET A 386 -11.92 2.08 -39.20
N PHE A 387 -11.31 0.90 -39.35
CA PHE A 387 -11.29 -0.14 -38.31
C PHE A 387 -10.68 0.34 -36.99
N VAL A 388 -9.52 1.00 -37.04
CA VAL A 388 -8.84 1.53 -35.85
C VAL A 388 -9.75 2.53 -35.12
N THR A 389 -10.42 3.42 -35.86
CA THR A 389 -11.36 4.39 -35.29
C THR A 389 -12.55 3.69 -34.63
N LYS A 390 -13.10 2.65 -35.25
CA LYS A 390 -14.22 1.86 -34.67
C LYS A 390 -13.81 1.19 -33.37
N VAL A 391 -12.66 0.50 -33.35
CA VAL A 391 -12.17 -0.16 -32.12
C VAL A 391 -11.83 0.86 -31.03
N ALA A 392 -11.24 2.00 -31.40
CA ALA A 392 -10.96 3.09 -30.46
C ALA A 392 -12.25 3.65 -29.86
N GLN A 393 -13.30 3.89 -30.67
CA GLN A 393 -14.60 4.35 -30.19
C GLN A 393 -15.25 3.39 -29.21
N MET A 394 -15.12 2.07 -29.41
CA MET A 394 -15.59 1.05 -28.45
C MET A 394 -14.84 1.08 -27.12
N ARG A 395 -13.64 1.66 -27.08
CA ARG A 395 -12.81 1.82 -25.88
C ARG A 395 -12.97 3.16 -25.17
N MET A 396 -13.30 4.21 -25.91
CA MET A 396 -13.53 5.52 -25.34
C MET A 396 -14.70 5.48 -24.34
N ASN A 397 -14.61 6.31 -23.30
CA ASN A 397 -15.64 6.47 -22.27
C ASN A 397 -15.95 5.21 -21.45
N ARG A 398 -15.08 4.19 -21.48
CA ARG A 398 -15.19 3.00 -20.63
C ARG A 398 -14.21 3.08 -19.45
N PRO A 399 -14.69 3.00 -18.20
CA PRO A 399 -13.80 2.95 -17.03
C PRO A 399 -12.88 1.73 -17.07
N VAL A 400 -11.61 1.94 -16.76
CA VAL A 400 -10.59 0.90 -16.67
C VAL A 400 -9.67 1.17 -15.48
N LEU A 401 -9.00 0.12 -15.01
CA LEU A 401 -7.91 0.23 -14.05
C LEU A 401 -6.58 0.05 -14.78
N MET A 402 -5.70 1.05 -14.73
CA MET A 402 -4.40 1.00 -15.38
C MET A 402 -3.28 1.00 -14.34
N ARG A 403 -2.37 0.03 -14.42
CA ARG A 403 -1.10 0.10 -13.69
C ARG A 403 -0.14 0.98 -14.48
N LEU A 404 0.30 2.08 -13.89
CA LEU A 404 1.23 3.02 -14.50
C LEU A 404 2.61 2.88 -13.90
N ARG A 405 3.63 2.96 -14.76
CA ARG A 405 5.02 3.24 -14.39
C ARG A 405 5.26 4.74 -14.55
N VAL A 406 5.56 5.39 -13.44
CA VAL A 406 5.81 6.83 -13.34
C VAL A 406 7.32 7.03 -13.21
N LYS A 407 7.91 7.77 -14.15
CA LYS A 407 9.35 8.09 -14.10
C LYS A 407 9.64 9.45 -14.72
N GLU A 408 10.38 10.27 -14.00
CA GLU A 408 10.99 11.47 -14.55
C GLU A 408 12.21 11.06 -15.38
N GLU A 409 12.19 11.40 -16.66
CA GLU A 409 13.31 11.18 -17.56
C GLU A 409 13.82 12.54 -18.04
N GLY A 410 15.04 12.89 -17.67
CA GLY A 410 15.75 14.01 -18.27
C GLY A 410 16.07 13.68 -19.72
N LEU A 411 15.53 14.45 -20.67
CA LEU A 411 15.98 14.41 -22.05
C LEU A 411 17.36 15.07 -22.10
N GLY A 412 18.42 14.26 -22.14
CA GLY A 412 19.78 14.78 -22.26
C GLY A 412 19.91 15.72 -23.45
N GLY A 413 20.31 16.98 -23.19
CA GLY A 413 20.75 17.93 -24.22
C GLY A 413 20.28 19.36 -24.05
N ASN A 414 19.12 19.62 -23.43
CA ASN A 414 18.62 20.97 -23.17
C ASN A 414 18.00 21.04 -21.77
N GLU A 415 18.33 22.07 -21.01
CA GLU A 415 17.84 22.35 -19.64
C GLU A 415 16.31 22.58 -19.56
N ASP A 416 15.61 22.56 -20.69
CA ASP A 416 14.17 22.76 -20.77
C ASP A 416 13.39 21.45 -20.91
N SER A 417 12.66 21.15 -19.85
CA SER A 417 11.60 20.15 -19.67
C SER A 417 11.99 18.78 -19.11
N GLU A 418 12.33 18.74 -17.82
CA GLU A 418 12.02 17.57 -16.98
C GLU A 418 10.52 17.25 -17.14
N ARG A 419 10.22 16.09 -17.73
CA ARG A 419 8.84 15.65 -17.94
C ARG A 419 8.66 14.26 -17.38
N VAL A 420 7.73 14.15 -16.44
CA VAL A 420 7.29 12.86 -15.91
C VAL A 420 6.61 12.07 -17.04
N ARG A 421 7.16 10.89 -17.35
CA ARG A 421 6.58 9.95 -18.30
C ARG A 421 5.70 8.95 -17.58
N LEU A 422 4.50 8.76 -18.12
CA LEU A 422 3.48 7.85 -17.61
C LEU A 422 3.23 6.74 -18.62
N ASN A 423 3.77 5.57 -18.33
CA ASN A 423 3.66 4.41 -19.21
C ASN A 423 2.71 3.39 -18.60
N VAL A 424 1.74 2.92 -19.39
CA VAL A 424 0.84 1.85 -18.96
C VAL A 424 1.59 0.52 -19.00
N VAL A 425 1.59 -0.18 -17.88
CA VAL A 425 2.16 -1.53 -17.74
C VAL A 425 1.10 -2.58 -18.01
N ARG A 426 -0.12 -2.35 -17.49
CA ARG A 426 -1.24 -3.28 -17.60
C ARG A 426 -2.57 -2.53 -17.55
N ILE A 427 -3.55 -3.04 -18.27
CA ILE A 427 -4.94 -2.59 -18.25
C ILE A 427 -5.81 -3.73 -17.74
N THR A 428 -6.60 -3.45 -16.71
CA THR A 428 -7.65 -4.32 -16.20
C THR A 428 -8.99 -3.69 -16.53
N GLU A 429 -9.80 -4.43 -17.28
CA GLU A 429 -11.15 -4.04 -17.66
C GLU A 429 -12.16 -4.50 -16.61
N PHE A 430 -13.08 -3.63 -16.23
CA PHE A 430 -14.22 -4.02 -15.40
C PHE A 430 -15.34 -4.68 -16.22
N MET A 431 -15.36 -4.46 -17.54
CA MET A 431 -16.38 -4.99 -18.45
C MET A 431 -15.75 -5.38 -19.79
N PRO A 432 -16.12 -6.53 -20.39
CA PRO A 432 -15.59 -7.01 -21.67
C PRO A 432 -15.93 -6.09 -22.86
N LEU A 433 -15.08 -6.06 -23.89
CA LEU A 433 -15.45 -5.53 -25.22
C LEU A 433 -16.47 -6.41 -25.94
N ASP A 434 -17.17 -5.82 -26.91
CA ASP A 434 -17.96 -6.61 -27.87
C ASP A 434 -17.06 -7.47 -28.77
N THR A 435 -15.78 -7.11 -28.94
CA THR A 435 -14.81 -7.84 -29.77
C THR A 435 -14.15 -9.03 -29.08
N VAL A 436 -14.34 -9.23 -27.77
CA VAL A 436 -13.85 -10.45 -27.10
C VAL A 436 -14.83 -11.61 -27.30
N THR A 437 -14.26 -12.82 -27.40
CA THR A 437 -15.02 -14.06 -27.56
C THR A 437 -16.05 -14.25 -26.45
N GLU A 438 -17.14 -14.96 -26.75
CA GLU A 438 -18.19 -15.28 -25.77
C GLU A 438 -17.59 -15.90 -24.50
N ASP A 439 -16.66 -16.85 -24.66
CA ASP A 439 -15.98 -17.52 -23.55
C ASP A 439 -15.26 -16.53 -22.63
N LYS A 440 -14.58 -15.53 -23.20
CA LYS A 440 -13.87 -14.51 -22.42
C LYS A 440 -14.86 -13.56 -21.73
N ARG A 441 -16.00 -13.28 -22.36
CA ARG A 441 -17.10 -12.50 -21.75
C ARG A 441 -17.67 -13.22 -20.53
N GLN A 442 -17.95 -14.51 -20.65
CA GLN A 442 -18.47 -15.34 -19.57
C GLN A 442 -17.46 -15.46 -18.42
N ALA A 443 -16.18 -15.65 -18.73
CA ALA A 443 -15.11 -15.69 -17.72
C ALA A 443 -15.02 -14.37 -16.94
N MET A 444 -15.07 -13.22 -17.61
CA MET A 444 -15.05 -11.91 -16.96
C MET A 444 -16.29 -11.67 -16.09
N ALA A 445 -17.48 -12.08 -16.56
CA ALA A 445 -18.71 -11.96 -15.78
C ALA A 445 -18.68 -12.82 -14.51
N ALA A 446 -18.11 -14.04 -14.59
CA ALA A 446 -17.91 -14.91 -13.43
C ALA A 446 -16.92 -14.30 -12.42
N GLN A 447 -15.82 -13.73 -12.90
CA GLN A 447 -14.84 -13.02 -12.05
C GLN A 447 -15.47 -11.82 -11.35
N LEU A 448 -16.23 -10.98 -12.07
CA LEU A 448 -16.92 -9.82 -11.49
C LEU A 448 -17.89 -10.24 -10.38
N ARG A 449 -18.62 -11.35 -10.59
CA ARG A 449 -19.51 -11.91 -9.56
C ARG A 449 -18.73 -12.33 -8.31
N GLN A 450 -17.60 -13.01 -8.48
CA GLN A 450 -16.73 -13.39 -7.36
C GLN A 450 -16.19 -12.16 -6.62
N GLU A 451 -15.75 -11.12 -7.33
CA GLU A 451 -15.28 -9.87 -6.72
C GLU A 451 -16.37 -9.17 -5.92
N CYS A 452 -17.60 -9.11 -6.44
CA CYS A 452 -18.76 -8.60 -5.71
C CYS A 452 -19.06 -9.43 -4.44
N ASP A 453 -19.02 -10.76 -4.54
CA ASP A 453 -19.24 -11.65 -3.40
C ASP A 453 -18.13 -11.49 -2.34
N GLU A 454 -16.86 -11.34 -2.76
CA GLU A 454 -15.73 -11.03 -1.87
C GLU A 454 -15.91 -9.67 -1.19
N MET A 455 -16.39 -8.66 -1.92
CA MET A 455 -16.65 -7.33 -1.38
C MET A 455 -17.77 -7.36 -0.35
N ILE A 456 -18.86 -8.09 -0.62
CA ILE A 456 -19.96 -8.29 0.34
C ILE A 456 -19.44 -9.02 1.59
N LYS A 457 -18.61 -10.06 1.43
CA LYS A 457 -17.96 -10.74 2.57
C LYS A 457 -17.07 -9.79 3.37
N CYS A 458 -16.31 -8.92 2.72
CA CYS A 458 -15.48 -7.93 3.39
C CYS A 458 -16.33 -6.89 4.15
N ILE A 459 -17.43 -6.42 3.56
CA ILE A 459 -18.38 -5.53 4.22
C ILE A 459 -18.97 -6.22 5.45
N ASN A 460 -19.43 -7.48 5.32
CA ASN A 460 -19.98 -8.25 6.42
C ASN A 460 -18.96 -8.63 7.50
N ALA A 461 -17.68 -8.69 7.16
CA ALA A 461 -16.59 -8.95 8.11
C ALA A 461 -16.07 -7.65 8.76
N TYR A 462 -16.36 -6.49 8.16
CA TYR A 462 -16.08 -5.18 8.73
C TYR A 462 -17.19 -4.71 9.68
N LEU A 463 -18.45 -4.97 9.31
CA LEU A 463 -19.63 -4.85 10.19
C LEU A 463 -19.56 -5.88 11.31
#